data_AF-A0A8R7PB05-F1
#
_entry.id   AF-A0A8R7PB05-F1
#
_cell.length_a   1.000
_cell.length_b   1.000
_cell.length_c   1.000
_cell.angle_alpha   90.00
_cell.angle_beta   90.00
_cell.angle_gamma   90.00
#
_symmetry.space_group_name_H-M   'P 1'
#
loop_
_entity.id
_entity.type
_entity.pdbx_description
1 polymer ?
#
loop_
_entity_poly.entity_id
_entity_poly.type
_entity_poly.pdbx_seq_one_letter_code
_entity_poly.pdbx_strand_id
1 'polypeptide(L)'
;GAASSRSTATSGRCRRPPLASGGGDALLRRADSIMKWLSRPKAWPATETAIRAAVGDNAVTSKALRWLLKQKRGLRRAGTGGRPDPYVYMIAG
;
A
#
# COMPACT_ATOMS: atom_id res chain seq x y z
N GLY A 1 -2.96 53.22 -25.45
CA GLY A 1 -2.99 52.96 -24.00
C GLY A 1 -3.03 51.46 -23.77
N ALA A 2 -2.28 50.98 -22.79
CA ALA A 2 -1.82 49.60 -22.62
C ALA A 2 -2.91 48.53 -22.37
N ALA A 3 -2.51 47.29 -22.64
CA ALA A 3 -3.28 46.06 -22.53
C ALA A 3 -3.56 45.59 -21.09
N SER A 4 -4.72 44.94 -20.94
CA SER A 4 -5.02 43.71 -20.19
C SER A 4 -4.31 43.44 -18.85
N SER A 5 -5.10 43.17 -17.79
CA SER A 5 -4.67 42.31 -16.68
C SER A 5 -5.87 41.73 -15.93
N ARG A 6 -6.22 40.48 -16.26
CA ARG A 6 -7.14 39.65 -15.48
C ARG A 6 -6.28 38.82 -14.52
N SER A 7 -6.34 39.14 -13.23
CA SER A 7 -5.55 38.49 -12.18
C SER A 7 -6.46 37.78 -11.19
N THR A 8 -6.57 36.45 -11.29
CA THR A 8 -6.80 35.56 -10.14
C THR A 8 -6.29 34.17 -10.48
N ALA A 9 -5.03 33.89 -10.15
CA ALA A 9 -4.53 32.52 -10.02
C ALA A 9 -4.28 32.27 -8.52
N THR A 10 -5.22 31.56 -7.89
CA THR A 10 -5.06 31.08 -6.52
C THR A 10 -3.88 30.10 -6.46
N SER A 11 -2.88 30.49 -5.67
CA SER A 11 -1.68 29.74 -5.37
C SER A 11 -2.03 28.59 -4.41
N GLY A 12 -2.28 27.41 -4.96
CA GLY A 12 -2.35 26.15 -4.22
C GLY A 12 -1.23 25.22 -4.64
N ARG A 13 0.04 25.61 -4.39
CA ARG A 13 1.18 24.69 -4.50
C ARG A 13 1.02 23.61 -3.43
N CYS A 14 0.33 22.52 -3.77
CA CYS A 14 0.45 21.26 -3.06
C CYS A 14 1.92 20.86 -3.15
N ARG A 15 2.67 21.17 -2.08
CA ARG A 15 4.02 20.69 -1.87
C ARG A 15 3.94 19.15 -1.83
N ARG A 16 4.14 18.51 -2.99
CA ARG A 16 4.54 17.10 -3.02
C ARG A 16 5.81 17.01 -2.17
N PRO A 17 5.82 16.25 -1.07
CA PRO A 17 7.06 16.03 -0.36
C PRO A 17 8.06 15.37 -1.33
N PRO A 18 9.37 15.67 -1.20
CA PRO A 18 10.38 15.09 -2.06
C PRO A 18 10.29 13.58 -1.95
N LEU A 19 10.32 12.93 -3.12
CA LEU A 19 10.43 11.51 -3.29
C LEU A 19 11.75 11.07 -2.63
N ALA A 20 11.73 10.79 -1.32
CA ALA A 20 12.87 10.26 -0.61
C ALA A 20 13.15 8.86 -1.17
N SER A 21 14.16 8.79 -2.03
CA SER A 21 14.77 7.60 -2.57
C SER A 21 15.48 6.83 -1.44
N GLY A 22 14.68 6.23 -0.56
CA GLY A 22 15.08 5.32 0.53
C GLY A 22 13.89 4.49 1.03
N GLY A 23 12.78 4.48 0.26
CA GLY A 23 11.56 3.75 0.60
C GLY A 23 11.40 2.44 -0.18
N GLY A 24 12.28 2.14 -1.12
CA GLY A 24 12.22 0.92 -1.95
C GLY A 24 12.70 -0.31 -1.20
N ASP A 25 13.80 -0.18 -0.47
CA ASP A 25 14.38 -1.21 0.39
C ASP A 25 13.45 -1.55 1.57
N ALA A 26 12.90 -0.56 2.26
CA ALA A 26 11.91 -0.76 3.32
C ALA A 26 10.64 -1.42 2.79
N LEU A 27 10.19 -1.06 1.58
CA LEU A 27 9.06 -1.68 0.91
C LEU A 27 9.31 -3.15 0.59
N LEU A 28 10.46 -3.47 0.00
CA LEU A 28 10.84 -4.84 -0.35
C LEU A 28 11.00 -5.71 0.90
N ARG A 29 11.75 -5.24 1.91
CA ARG A 29 11.86 -5.91 3.21
C ARG A 29 10.51 -6.18 3.85
N ARG A 30 9.58 -5.23 3.73
CA ARG A 30 8.21 -5.39 4.25
C ARG A 30 7.40 -6.38 3.43
N ALA A 31 7.52 -6.35 2.11
CA ALA A 31 6.88 -7.32 1.23
C ALA A 31 7.35 -8.75 1.53
N ASP A 32 8.66 -8.95 1.71
CA ASP A 32 9.24 -10.25 2.09
C ASP A 32 8.74 -10.71 3.46
N SER A 33 8.62 -9.79 4.42
CA SER A 33 8.08 -10.10 5.75
C SER A 33 6.61 -10.57 5.67
N ILE A 34 5.80 -9.93 4.81
CA ILE A 34 4.41 -10.34 4.57
C ILE A 34 4.37 -11.74 3.92
N MET A 35 5.15 -11.97 2.87
CA MET A 35 5.20 -13.28 2.18
C MET A 35 5.67 -14.40 3.12
N LYS A 36 6.70 -14.14 3.94
CA LYS A 36 7.22 -15.11 4.93
C LYS A 36 6.23 -15.37 6.06
N TRP A 37 5.39 -14.40 6.41
CA TRP A 37 4.33 -14.63 7.38
C TRP A 37 3.20 -15.46 6.78
N LEU A 38 2.78 -15.16 5.54
CA LEU A 38 1.74 -15.88 4.81
C LEU A 38 2.13 -17.30 4.42
N SER A 39 3.42 -17.60 4.26
CA SER A 39 3.89 -18.96 3.98
C SER A 39 3.75 -19.90 5.17
N ARG A 40 3.41 -19.39 6.35
CA ARG A 40 3.18 -20.22 7.54
C ARG A 40 1.80 -20.88 7.46
N PRO A 41 1.68 -22.18 7.77
CA PRO A 41 0.40 -22.90 7.70
C PRO A 41 -0.68 -22.36 8.66
N LYS A 42 -0.28 -21.69 9.76
CA LYS A 42 -1.21 -21.03 10.70
C LYS A 42 -1.69 -19.63 10.27
N ALA A 43 -1.17 -19.08 9.18
CA ALA A 43 -1.50 -17.72 8.75
C ALA A 43 -2.75 -17.65 7.86
N TRP A 44 -3.40 -18.77 7.55
CA TRP A 44 -4.54 -18.83 6.65
C TRP A 44 -5.86 -19.06 7.41
N PRO A 45 -6.96 -18.33 7.10
CA PRO A 45 -7.11 -17.22 6.15
C PRO A 45 -6.53 -15.89 6.69
N ALA A 46 -5.71 -15.22 5.88
CA ALA A 46 -5.05 -13.97 6.27
C ALA A 46 -5.90 -12.74 5.95
N THR A 47 -6.56 -12.15 6.95
CA THR A 47 -7.22 -10.85 6.78
C THR A 47 -6.20 -9.71 6.76
N GLU A 48 -6.56 -8.57 6.17
CA GLU A 48 -5.71 -7.37 6.19
C GLU A 48 -5.32 -6.98 7.62
N THR A 49 -6.27 -7.08 8.55
CA THR A 49 -6.07 -6.79 9.97
C THR A 49 -5.09 -7.77 10.62
N ALA A 50 -5.14 -9.07 10.29
CA ALA A 50 -4.18 -10.05 10.78
C ALA A 50 -2.76 -9.77 10.25
N ILE A 51 -2.63 -9.41 8.96
CA ILE A 51 -1.33 -9.05 8.38
C ILE A 51 -0.77 -7.79 9.03
N ARG A 52 -1.62 -6.76 9.23
CA ARG A 52 -1.23 -5.52 9.92
C ARG A 52 -0.87 -5.78 11.38
N ALA A 53 -1.57 -6.68 12.09
CA ALA A 53 -1.23 -7.05 13.45
C ALA A 53 0.10 -7.81 13.54
N ALA A 54 0.38 -8.70 12.59
CA ALA A 54 1.58 -9.53 12.61
C ALA A 54 2.84 -8.80 12.14
N VAL A 55 2.72 -8.01 11.07
CA VAL A 55 3.87 -7.35 10.44
C VAL A 55 4.01 -5.93 11.00
N GLY A 56 2.90 -5.26 11.33
CA GLY A 56 2.77 -3.92 11.90
C GLY A 56 1.99 -2.98 10.98
N ASP A 57 1.05 -2.23 11.55
CA ASP A 57 0.16 -1.31 10.81
C ASP A 57 0.87 0.01 10.50
N ASN A 58 1.46 0.11 9.31
CA ASN A 58 2.22 1.26 8.86
C ASN A 58 1.93 1.55 7.39
N ALA A 59 2.15 2.79 6.95
CA ALA A 59 1.99 3.19 5.55
C ALA A 59 2.82 2.32 4.58
N VAL A 60 3.98 1.84 5.02
CA VAL A 60 4.86 0.92 4.26
C VAL A 60 4.19 -0.44 4.06
N THR A 61 3.46 -0.95 5.06
CA THR A 61 2.73 -2.23 4.98
C THR A 61 1.62 -2.15 3.94
N SER A 62 0.83 -1.07 3.95
CA SER A 62 -0.21 -0.85 2.93
C SER A 62 0.38 -0.71 1.52
N LYS A 63 1.54 -0.06 1.40
CA LYS A 63 2.26 0.06 0.13
C LYS A 63 2.81 -1.29 -0.33
N ALA A 64 3.32 -2.11 0.58
CA ALA A 64 3.84 -3.45 0.31
C ALA A 64 2.73 -4.40 -0.16
N LEU A 65 1.58 -4.41 0.52
CA LEU A 65 0.39 -5.16 0.09
C LEU A 65 -0.03 -4.77 -1.33
N ARG A 66 -0.13 -3.46 -1.61
CA ARG A 66 -0.48 -2.98 -2.95
C ARG A 66 0.56 -3.34 -4.00
N TRP A 67 1.84 -3.32 -3.64
CA TRP A 67 2.92 -3.72 -4.54
C TRP A 67 2.88 -5.21 -4.84
N LEU A 68 2.68 -6.06 -3.82
CA LEU A 68 2.53 -7.52 -3.94
C LEU A 68 1.32 -7.92 -4.80
N LEU A 69 0.18 -7.24 -4.67
CA LEU A 69 -1.00 -7.48 -5.50
C LEU A 69 -0.78 -7.19 -6.99
N LYS A 70 0.16 -6.29 -7.33
CA LYS A 70 0.50 -5.98 -8.71
C LYS A 70 1.43 -7.01 -9.34
N GLN A 71 2.11 -7.82 -8.52
CA GLN A 71 3.02 -8.86 -9.03
C GLN A 71 2.21 -10.05 -9.52
N LYS A 72 2.55 -10.56 -10.72
CA LYS A 72 1.85 -11.70 -11.34
C LYS A 72 1.90 -13.00 -10.51
N ARG A 73 2.92 -13.15 -9.65
CA ARG A 73 3.11 -14.29 -8.72
C ARG A 73 3.02 -13.88 -7.25
N GLY A 74 2.37 -12.74 -6.97
CA GLY A 74 2.37 -12.14 -5.64
C GLY A 74 1.20 -12.57 -4.79
N LEU A 75 0.48 -11.59 -4.24
CA LEU A 75 -0.73 -11.83 -3.47
C LEU A 75 -1.95 -11.86 -4.38
N ARG A 76 -2.92 -12.70 -4.04
CA ARG A 76 -4.32 -12.51 -4.44
C ARG A 76 -5.08 -11.92 -3.27
N ARG A 77 -6.09 -11.13 -3.61
CA ARG A 77 -7.05 -10.56 -2.66
C ARG A 77 -8.44 -11.04 -3.01
N ALA A 78 -9.19 -11.46 -2.00
CA ALA A 78 -10.60 -11.79 -2.05
C ALA A 78 -11.38 -10.91 -1.05
N GLY A 79 -12.69 -10.80 -1.27
CA GLY A 79 -13.59 -9.96 -0.47
C GLY A 79 -13.83 -8.56 -1.05
N THR A 80 -14.84 -7.88 -0.50
CA THR A 80 -15.28 -6.55 -0.95
C THR A 80 -14.42 -5.46 -0.33
N GLY A 81 -13.91 -5.71 0.88
CA GLY A 81 -13.18 -4.73 1.68
C GLY A 81 -14.13 -3.79 2.42
N GLY A 82 -13.93 -3.68 3.72
CA GLY A 82 -14.73 -2.82 4.58
C GLY A 82 -14.71 -3.32 6.02
N ARG A 83 -15.33 -2.55 6.93
CA ARG A 83 -15.49 -2.94 8.33
C ARG A 83 -16.26 -4.26 8.53
N PRO A 84 -17.33 -4.57 7.77
CA PRO A 84 -18.04 -5.83 7.90
C PRO A 84 -17.38 -6.99 7.14
N ASP A 85 -16.58 -6.70 6.10
CA ASP A 85 -15.93 -7.70 5.24
C ASP A 85 -14.49 -7.27 4.92
N PRO A 86 -13.53 -7.51 5.83
CA PRO A 86 -12.14 -7.14 5.59
C PRO A 86 -11.55 -7.96 4.44
N TYR A 87 -10.64 -7.36 3.68
CA TYR A 87 -9.97 -8.09 2.60
C TYR A 87 -9.22 -9.31 3.14
N VAL A 88 -9.39 -10.43 2.46
CA VAL A 88 -8.63 -11.66 2.70
C VAL A 88 -7.54 -11.76 1.64
N TYR A 89 -6.35 -12.06 2.08
CA TYR A 89 -5.16 -12.15 1.26
C TYR A 89 -4.64 -13.59 1.22
N MET A 90 -4.19 -14.00 0.04
CA MET A 90 -3.72 -15.36 -0.23
C MET A 90 -2.45 -15.29 -1.06
N ILE A 91 -1.55 -16.24 -0.88
CA ILE A 91 -0.42 -16.41 -1.80
C ILE A 91 -0.99 -16.86 -3.15
N ALA A 92 -0.63 -16.16 -4.23
CA ALA A 92 -0.88 -16.65 -5.59
C ALA A 92 0.13 -17.76 -5.87
N GLY A 93 -0.34 -19.00 -6.00
CA GLY A 93 0.47 -20.12 -6.49
C GLY A 93 0.81 -19.98 -7.97
#